data_AF-A0A443QRW8-F1
#
_entry.id   AF-A0A443QRW8-F1
#
_cell.length_a   1.000
_cell.length_b   1.000
_cell.length_c   1.000
_cell.angle_alpha   90.00
_cell.angle_beta   90.00
_cell.angle_gamma   90.00
#
_symmetry.space_group_name_H-M   'P 1'
#
loop_
_entity.id
_entity.type
_entity.pdbx_description
1 polymer ?
#
loop_
_entity_poly.entity_id
_entity_poly.type
_entity_poly.pdbx_seq_one_letter_code
_entity_poly.pdbx_strand_id
1 'polypeptide(L)'
;MTFYVILASLFIASVVSQKDNEICPKLTDIAPCACDREGFSCLKAKTIEDIKKAFQAPSKQKAARGFWLNGTPITRIPKNLFNDYKIENMYMEFNQIREIEDGAFQGSENSLQILSLHENSMNSFPFDYLSKFQKLHSLVLEINLLFNKLSEVGEYAFAVNESNNPALLTLLLAFNSISYIHETAFDNLIPAEIDLRFNSLRKLDANVFRPLFLRMLQYAVQTKSLPGVVLTAGNPFTCRGCNDYLWLVRNKSLWSNVLPDFKCIDGTRLQQLTLEKIGCY
;
A
#
# COMPACT_ATOMS: atom_id res chain seq x y z
N MET A 1 -76.72 2.05 -22.02
CA MET A 1 -75.84 1.28 -22.91
C MET A 1 -74.42 1.74 -22.66
N THR A 2 -73.70 0.97 -21.88
CA THR A 2 -72.34 1.22 -21.39
C THR A 2 -71.35 1.14 -22.55
N PHE A 3 -70.52 2.16 -22.75
CA PHE A 3 -69.32 2.05 -23.57
C PHE A 3 -68.11 2.47 -22.74
N TYR A 4 -67.21 1.48 -22.56
CA TYR A 4 -65.94 1.59 -21.88
C TYR A 4 -65.00 2.53 -22.67
N VAL A 5 -64.42 3.53 -22.01
CA VAL A 5 -63.25 4.24 -22.52
C VAL A 5 -62.01 3.48 -22.03
N ILE A 6 -61.37 2.75 -22.93
CA ILE A 6 -60.09 2.10 -22.67
C ILE A 6 -58.99 3.14 -22.87
N LEU A 7 -58.24 3.40 -21.80
CA LEU A 7 -56.98 4.14 -21.78
C LEU A 7 -55.96 3.44 -22.71
N ALA A 8 -55.60 4.10 -23.81
CA ALA A 8 -54.38 3.79 -24.54
C ALA A 8 -53.29 4.76 -24.05
N SER A 9 -52.58 4.37 -23.00
CA SER A 9 -51.32 5.01 -22.61
C SER A 9 -50.30 4.74 -23.71
N LEU A 10 -49.96 5.80 -24.45
CA LEU A 10 -48.80 5.84 -25.33
C LEU A 10 -47.55 5.68 -24.45
N PHE A 11 -47.07 4.44 -24.30
CA PHE A 11 -45.68 4.19 -23.91
C PHE A 11 -44.80 4.66 -25.06
N ILE A 12 -44.35 5.92 -24.99
CA ILE A 12 -43.14 6.32 -25.68
C ILE A 12 -42.03 5.56 -24.97
N ALA A 13 -41.62 4.42 -25.55
CA ALA A 13 -40.33 3.85 -25.24
C ALA A 13 -39.31 4.93 -25.61
N SER A 14 -38.79 5.62 -24.60
CA SER A 14 -37.60 6.41 -24.75
C SER A 14 -36.52 5.42 -25.19
N VAL A 15 -36.21 5.45 -26.49
CA VAL A 15 -34.92 4.97 -26.97
C VAL A 15 -33.92 5.89 -26.29
N VAL A 16 -33.47 5.50 -25.10
CA VAL A 16 -32.26 6.05 -24.51
C VAL A 16 -31.18 5.67 -25.51
N SER A 17 -30.85 6.62 -26.36
CA SER A 17 -29.66 6.56 -27.19
C SER A 17 -28.51 6.34 -26.23
N GLN A 18 -28.03 5.10 -26.16
CA GLN A 18 -26.83 4.73 -25.45
C GLN A 18 -25.66 5.31 -26.25
N LYS A 19 -25.45 6.62 -26.12
CA LYS A 19 -24.16 7.25 -26.35
C LYS A 19 -23.26 6.77 -25.22
N ASP A 20 -22.78 5.55 -25.34
CA ASP A 20 -21.70 5.07 -24.49
C ASP A 20 -20.50 5.99 -24.71
N ASN A 21 -20.17 6.71 -23.64
CA ASN A 21 -18.97 7.51 -23.48
C ASN A 21 -17.72 6.73 -23.90
N GLU A 22 -16.98 7.24 -24.90
CA GLU A 22 -15.65 6.75 -25.32
C GLU A 22 -14.55 7.03 -24.26
N ILE A 23 -14.77 6.59 -23.02
CA ILE A 23 -13.75 6.61 -21.94
C ILE A 23 -12.78 5.44 -22.15
N CYS A 24 -13.31 4.27 -22.51
CA CYS A 24 -12.50 3.09 -22.80
C CYS A 24 -12.09 3.01 -24.28
N PRO A 25 -10.86 2.55 -24.58
CA PRO A 25 -10.49 2.17 -25.93
C PRO A 25 -11.32 0.98 -26.44
N LYS A 26 -11.31 0.76 -27.75
CA LYS A 26 -12.01 -0.39 -28.36
C LYS A 26 -11.39 -1.70 -27.88
N LEU A 27 -12.23 -2.68 -27.57
CA LEU A 27 -11.79 -3.98 -27.05
C LEU A 27 -10.79 -4.71 -27.97
N THR A 28 -10.95 -4.60 -29.29
CA THR A 28 -10.02 -5.17 -30.28
C THR A 28 -8.61 -4.59 -30.18
N ASP A 29 -8.51 -3.34 -29.77
CA ASP A 29 -7.26 -2.59 -29.71
C ASP A 29 -6.53 -2.90 -28.41
N ILE A 30 -7.21 -3.40 -27.38
CA ILE A 30 -6.64 -3.60 -26.04
C ILE A 30 -6.62 -5.06 -25.58
N ALA A 31 -7.25 -5.98 -26.33
CA ALA A 31 -7.15 -7.41 -26.06
C ALA A 31 -5.67 -7.84 -25.95
N PRO A 32 -5.29 -8.67 -24.95
CA PRO A 32 -6.16 -9.46 -24.07
C PRO A 32 -6.71 -8.72 -22.83
N CYS A 33 -6.41 -7.44 -22.65
CA CYS A 33 -7.03 -6.62 -21.62
C CYS A 33 -8.47 -6.21 -22.00
N ALA A 34 -9.22 -5.77 -20.99
CA ALA A 34 -10.53 -5.16 -21.12
C ALA A 34 -10.54 -3.82 -20.38
N CYS A 35 -11.49 -2.94 -20.74
CA CYS A 35 -11.72 -1.68 -20.06
C CYS A 35 -13.21 -1.47 -19.82
N ASP A 36 -13.56 -0.99 -18.64
CA ASP A 36 -14.92 -0.58 -18.27
C ASP A 36 -14.91 0.76 -17.49
N ARG A 37 -16.01 1.06 -16.78
CA ARG A 37 -16.14 2.31 -16.00
C ARG A 37 -15.19 2.37 -14.80
N GLU A 38 -14.75 1.23 -14.30
CA GLU A 38 -13.83 1.17 -13.17
C GLU A 38 -12.38 1.24 -13.66
N GLY A 39 -12.05 0.66 -14.81
CA GLY A 39 -10.76 0.88 -15.45
C GLY A 39 -10.27 -0.32 -16.25
N PHE A 40 -8.99 -0.64 -16.15
CA PHE A 40 -8.33 -1.63 -17.02
C PHE A 40 -8.13 -2.97 -16.33
N SER A 41 -8.67 -4.04 -16.91
CA SER A 41 -8.49 -5.42 -16.47
C SER A 41 -7.60 -6.18 -17.45
N CYS A 42 -6.39 -6.51 -17.03
CA CYS A 42 -5.36 -7.22 -17.81
C CYS A 42 -5.09 -8.63 -17.29
N LEU A 43 -6.09 -9.29 -16.70
CA LEU A 43 -5.97 -10.63 -16.09
C LEU A 43 -5.52 -11.74 -17.07
N LYS A 44 -5.64 -11.49 -18.38
CA LYS A 44 -5.25 -12.43 -19.45
C LYS A 44 -3.96 -12.01 -20.15
N ALA A 45 -3.29 -10.95 -19.69
CA ALA A 45 -2.01 -10.52 -20.22
C ALA A 45 -0.95 -11.60 -19.99
N LYS A 46 -0.14 -11.86 -21.01
CA LYS A 46 0.99 -12.79 -20.96
C LYS A 46 2.32 -12.05 -21.03
N THR A 47 2.31 -10.86 -21.61
CA THR A 47 3.49 -10.03 -21.85
C THR A 47 3.23 -8.60 -21.41
N ILE A 48 4.30 -7.84 -21.19
CA ILE A 48 4.20 -6.41 -20.89
C ILE A 48 3.62 -5.64 -22.08
N GLU A 49 3.87 -6.13 -23.30
CA GLU A 49 3.36 -5.56 -24.54
C GLU A 49 1.82 -5.60 -24.60
N ASP A 50 1.19 -6.63 -24.03
CA ASP A 50 -0.28 -6.70 -23.88
C ASP A 50 -0.83 -5.51 -23.08
N ILE A 51 -0.12 -5.15 -21.99
CA ILE A 51 -0.51 -4.06 -21.09
C ILE A 51 -0.19 -2.71 -21.73
N LYS A 52 1.01 -2.55 -22.31
CA LYS A 52 1.40 -1.33 -23.03
C LYS A 52 0.39 -0.98 -24.12
N LYS A 53 -0.05 -1.99 -24.89
CA LYS A 53 -1.04 -1.82 -25.95
C LYS A 53 -2.35 -1.23 -25.39
N ALA A 54 -2.79 -1.70 -24.22
CA ALA A 54 -4.00 -1.19 -23.57
C ALA A 54 -3.91 0.30 -23.20
N PHE A 55 -2.78 0.73 -22.62
CA PHE A 55 -2.57 2.12 -22.19
C PHE A 55 -2.13 3.08 -23.33
N GLN A 56 -1.67 2.54 -24.45
CA GLN A 56 -1.37 3.31 -25.66
C GLN A 56 -2.58 3.50 -26.57
N ALA A 57 -3.60 2.66 -26.42
CA ALA A 57 -4.79 2.74 -27.26
C ALA A 57 -5.51 4.11 -27.08
N PRO A 58 -6.14 4.63 -28.15
CA PRO A 58 -6.85 5.90 -28.09
C PRO A 58 -7.97 5.87 -27.05
N SER A 59 -7.97 6.87 -26.16
CA SER A 59 -9.00 7.08 -25.14
C SER A 59 -9.20 8.58 -24.96
N LYS A 60 -10.44 9.01 -24.75
CA LYS A 60 -10.76 10.43 -24.49
C LYS A 60 -10.41 10.89 -23.07
N GLN A 61 -10.14 9.96 -22.15
CA GLN A 61 -9.83 10.27 -20.75
C GLN A 61 -8.63 9.44 -20.26
N LYS A 62 -7.56 10.13 -19.87
CA LYS A 62 -6.35 9.52 -19.28
C LYS A 62 -6.46 9.42 -17.75
N ALA A 63 -7.56 8.84 -17.28
CA ALA A 63 -7.79 8.54 -15.87
C ALA A 63 -8.54 7.21 -15.74
N ALA A 64 -8.14 6.39 -14.78
CA ALA A 64 -8.79 5.12 -14.46
C ALA A 64 -8.89 4.95 -12.95
N ARG A 65 -10.01 4.44 -12.45
CA ARG A 65 -10.16 4.18 -11.02
C ARG A 65 -9.40 2.92 -10.60
N GLY A 66 -9.27 1.94 -11.48
CA GLY A 66 -8.64 0.68 -11.20
C GLY A 66 -7.79 0.13 -12.35
N PHE A 67 -6.74 -0.57 -11.97
CA PHE A 67 -5.94 -1.44 -12.84
C PHE A 67 -5.79 -2.80 -12.16
N TRP A 68 -6.14 -3.88 -12.87
CA TRP A 68 -6.03 -5.25 -12.37
C TRP A 68 -5.12 -6.09 -13.26
N LEU A 69 -4.07 -6.64 -12.67
CA LEU A 69 -3.13 -7.56 -13.29
C LEU A 69 -2.87 -8.68 -12.28
N ASN A 70 -3.84 -9.57 -12.07
CA ASN A 70 -3.72 -10.64 -11.09
C ASN A 70 -3.53 -12.00 -11.76
N GLY A 71 -2.65 -12.84 -11.22
CA GLY A 71 -2.47 -14.22 -11.69
C GLY A 71 -1.85 -14.34 -13.09
N THR A 72 -0.95 -13.43 -13.46
CA THR A 72 -0.28 -13.38 -14.77
C THR A 72 1.19 -13.78 -14.67
N PRO A 73 1.85 -14.20 -15.77
CA PRO A 73 3.27 -14.55 -15.76
C PRO A 73 4.19 -13.32 -15.76
N ILE A 74 3.67 -12.12 -15.51
CA ILE A 74 4.43 -10.88 -15.55
C ILE A 74 5.42 -10.85 -14.37
N THR A 75 6.69 -10.57 -14.70
CA THR A 75 7.78 -10.56 -13.72
C THR A 75 8.40 -9.19 -13.47
N ARG A 76 8.05 -8.18 -14.27
CA ARG A 76 8.60 -6.83 -14.18
C ARG A 76 7.59 -5.78 -14.59
N ILE A 77 7.55 -4.64 -13.93
CA ILE A 77 6.73 -3.48 -14.31
C ILE A 77 7.68 -2.36 -14.77
N PRO A 78 7.76 -2.07 -16.08
CA PRO A 78 8.71 -1.10 -16.59
C PRO A 78 8.27 0.34 -16.37
N LYS A 79 9.22 1.26 -16.51
CA LYS A 79 8.96 2.69 -16.55
C LYS A 79 7.96 3.03 -17.65
N ASN A 80 7.08 4.00 -17.37
CA ASN A 80 6.07 4.51 -18.31
C ASN A 80 5.06 3.45 -18.82
N LEU A 81 4.86 2.33 -18.11
CA LEU A 81 3.90 1.30 -18.53
C LEU A 81 2.49 1.87 -18.74
N PHE A 82 2.08 2.77 -17.85
CA PHE A 82 0.74 3.37 -17.85
C PHE A 82 0.64 4.66 -18.67
N ASN A 83 1.72 5.09 -19.34
CA ASN A 83 1.79 6.37 -20.05
C ASN A 83 1.28 7.54 -19.17
N ASP A 84 0.45 8.44 -19.67
CA ASP A 84 -0.08 9.58 -18.91
C ASP A 84 -1.34 9.26 -18.07
N TYR A 85 -1.68 7.98 -17.87
CA TYR A 85 -2.86 7.62 -17.08
C TYR A 85 -2.67 7.89 -15.60
N LYS A 86 -3.66 8.57 -15.02
CA LYS A 86 -3.81 8.71 -13.57
C LYS A 86 -4.65 7.55 -13.06
N ILE A 87 -4.05 6.68 -12.26
CA ILE A 87 -4.70 5.48 -11.73
C ILE A 87 -4.83 5.62 -10.22
N GLU A 88 -6.01 5.31 -9.68
CA GLU A 88 -6.27 5.37 -8.24
C GLU A 88 -5.92 4.07 -7.53
N ASN A 89 -6.32 2.93 -8.08
CA ASN A 89 -6.11 1.62 -7.43
C ASN A 89 -5.40 0.66 -8.39
N MET A 90 -4.22 0.18 -7.99
CA MET A 90 -3.45 -0.79 -8.76
C MET A 90 -3.35 -2.10 -8.00
N TYR A 91 -3.96 -3.15 -8.54
CA TYR A 91 -3.90 -4.51 -8.02
C TYR A 91 -3.05 -5.35 -8.97
N MET A 92 -1.88 -5.76 -8.52
CA MET A 92 -0.92 -6.57 -9.27
C MET A 92 -0.52 -7.80 -8.44
N GLU A 93 -1.52 -8.57 -8.03
CA GLU A 93 -1.39 -9.61 -7.02
C GLU A 93 -1.19 -11.00 -7.63
N PHE A 94 -0.58 -11.92 -6.87
CA PHE A 94 -0.41 -13.32 -7.28
C PHE A 94 0.34 -13.46 -8.62
N ASN A 95 1.30 -12.58 -8.89
CA ASN A 95 2.18 -12.67 -10.06
C ASN A 95 3.57 -13.16 -9.65
N GLN A 96 4.55 -12.99 -10.54
CA GLN A 96 5.96 -13.27 -10.26
C GLN A 96 6.79 -12.00 -10.37
N ILE A 97 6.23 -10.84 -10.03
CA ILE A 97 6.90 -9.56 -10.15
C ILE A 97 8.08 -9.54 -9.18
N ARG A 98 9.27 -9.26 -9.72
CA ARG A 98 10.54 -9.16 -8.98
C ARG A 98 11.11 -7.76 -8.99
N GLU A 99 10.69 -6.96 -9.97
CA GLU A 99 11.23 -5.63 -10.23
C GLU A 99 10.11 -4.71 -10.70
N ILE A 100 10.13 -3.48 -10.21
CA ILE A 100 9.34 -2.37 -10.72
C ILE A 100 10.34 -1.25 -10.94
N GLU A 101 10.46 -0.80 -12.19
CA GLU A 101 11.44 0.21 -12.58
C GLU A 101 11.01 1.59 -12.06
N ASP A 102 11.99 2.46 -11.79
CA ASP A 102 11.74 3.83 -11.37
C ASP A 102 10.88 4.59 -12.39
N GLY A 103 9.78 5.16 -11.92
CA GLY A 103 8.81 5.84 -12.78
C GLY A 103 7.82 4.89 -13.47
N ALA A 104 7.72 3.64 -13.05
CA ALA A 104 6.63 2.74 -13.46
C ALA A 104 5.25 3.36 -13.21
N PHE A 105 5.09 4.09 -12.10
CA PHE A 105 3.83 4.73 -11.69
C PHE A 105 3.77 6.23 -12.01
N GLN A 106 4.60 6.69 -12.94
CA GLN A 106 4.63 8.10 -13.34
C GLN A 106 3.22 8.55 -13.80
N GLY A 107 2.81 9.74 -13.38
CA GLY A 107 1.48 10.31 -13.65
C GLY A 107 0.42 10.00 -12.58
N SER A 108 0.60 8.91 -11.81
CA SER A 108 -0.32 8.51 -10.74
C SER A 108 0.08 9.03 -9.36
N GLU A 109 1.10 9.88 -9.26
CA GLU A 109 1.64 10.35 -7.98
C GLU A 109 0.62 11.10 -7.11
N ASN A 110 -0.37 11.71 -7.77
CA ASN A 110 -1.41 12.49 -7.10
C ASN A 110 -2.78 11.81 -7.11
N SER A 111 -2.89 10.58 -7.62
CA SER A 111 -4.15 9.83 -7.69
C SER A 111 -4.11 8.49 -6.96
N LEU A 112 -2.93 7.87 -6.85
CA LEU A 112 -2.78 6.52 -6.29
C LEU A 112 -3.21 6.50 -4.81
N GLN A 113 -4.14 5.60 -4.51
CA GLN A 113 -4.71 5.32 -3.19
C GLN A 113 -4.40 3.88 -2.75
N ILE A 114 -4.36 2.93 -3.68
CA ILE A 114 -4.06 1.53 -3.35
C ILE A 114 -3.00 1.02 -4.32
N LEU A 115 -1.91 0.47 -3.77
CA LEU A 115 -0.98 -0.36 -4.51
C LEU A 115 -0.87 -1.71 -3.81
N SER A 116 -1.44 -2.74 -4.43
CA SER A 116 -1.27 -4.11 -3.99
C SER A 116 -0.32 -4.89 -4.89
N LEU A 117 0.77 -5.34 -4.29
CA LEU A 117 1.79 -6.26 -4.83
C LEU A 117 1.83 -7.55 -4.00
N HIS A 118 0.71 -7.90 -3.37
CA HIS A 118 0.54 -9.11 -2.57
C HIS A 118 0.94 -10.36 -3.36
N GLU A 119 1.68 -11.26 -2.70
CA GLU A 119 2.08 -12.57 -3.23
C GLU A 119 2.82 -12.44 -4.57
N ASN A 120 3.97 -11.77 -4.52
CA ASN A 120 4.90 -11.61 -5.64
C ASN A 120 6.28 -12.16 -5.25
N SER A 121 7.35 -11.73 -5.94
CA SER A 121 8.73 -12.15 -5.67
C SER A 121 9.67 -10.95 -5.56
N MET A 122 9.18 -9.84 -5.01
CA MET A 122 9.97 -8.63 -4.82
C MET A 122 11.03 -8.83 -3.73
N ASN A 123 12.27 -8.45 -4.01
CA ASN A 123 13.37 -8.46 -3.05
C ASN A 123 13.68 -7.07 -2.48
N SER A 124 13.27 -6.02 -3.17
CA SER A 124 13.38 -4.63 -2.75
C SER A 124 12.03 -3.91 -2.91
N PHE A 125 11.83 -2.86 -2.12
CA PHE A 125 10.67 -2.00 -2.26
C PHE A 125 10.87 -1.07 -3.49
N PRO A 126 9.86 -0.87 -4.33
CA PRO A 126 10.02 -0.18 -5.62
C PRO A 126 9.96 1.34 -5.54
N PHE A 127 10.22 1.93 -4.38
CA PHE A 127 10.18 3.37 -4.21
C PHE A 127 11.40 3.86 -3.47
N ASP A 128 12.13 4.76 -4.12
CA ASP A 128 13.13 5.56 -3.43
C ASP A 128 12.47 6.64 -2.55
N TYR A 129 11.24 7.10 -2.88
CA TYR A 129 10.59 8.22 -2.19
C TYR A 129 9.05 8.24 -2.30
N LEU A 130 8.31 7.83 -1.25
CA LEU A 130 6.87 8.16 -1.13
C LEU A 130 6.60 9.68 -1.14
N SER A 131 7.60 10.50 -0.83
CA SER A 131 7.51 11.97 -0.86
C SER A 131 7.13 12.57 -2.21
N LYS A 132 7.26 11.81 -3.32
CA LYS A 132 6.79 12.22 -4.66
C LYS A 132 5.26 12.23 -4.80
N PHE A 133 4.53 11.54 -3.92
CA PHE A 133 3.07 11.43 -3.97
C PHE A 133 2.39 12.61 -3.23
N GLN A 134 2.46 13.81 -3.83
CA GLN A 134 2.34 15.13 -3.18
C GLN A 134 0.92 15.62 -2.77
N LYS A 135 -0.15 14.86 -3.04
CA LYS A 135 -1.53 15.26 -2.69
C LYS A 135 -2.36 14.13 -2.10
N LEU A 136 -1.81 13.43 -1.12
CA LEU A 136 -2.56 12.44 -0.33
C LEU A 136 -3.46 13.13 0.72
N HIS A 137 -4.29 14.09 0.29
CA HIS A 137 -5.15 14.88 1.17
C HIS A 137 -6.50 14.23 1.48
N SER A 138 -6.75 13.02 0.98
CA SER A 138 -8.05 12.36 1.12
C SER A 138 -7.94 10.92 0.62
N LEU A 139 -7.65 9.94 1.49
CA LEU A 139 -8.70 9.13 2.11
C LEU A 139 -8.19 7.81 2.68
N VAL A 140 -7.11 7.21 2.14
CA VAL A 140 -6.42 5.99 2.61
C VAL A 140 -5.30 5.73 1.59
N LEU A 141 -4.08 5.44 2.04
CA LEU A 141 -3.05 4.84 1.17
C LEU A 141 -2.73 3.46 1.70
N GLU A 142 -2.96 2.42 0.92
CA GLU A 142 -2.57 1.06 1.29
C GLU A 142 -1.46 0.57 0.36
N ILE A 143 -0.35 0.15 0.96
CA ILE A 143 0.74 -0.52 0.24
C ILE A 143 0.80 -1.96 0.76
N ASN A 144 0.35 -2.89 -0.07
CA ASN A 144 0.34 -4.30 0.28
C ASN A 144 1.49 -5.06 -0.39
N LEU A 145 2.45 -5.48 0.43
CA LEU A 145 3.63 -6.26 0.05
C LEU A 145 3.70 -7.58 0.80
N LEU A 146 2.56 -8.06 1.31
CA LEU A 146 2.48 -9.34 2.00
C LEU A 146 3.00 -10.47 1.11
N PHE A 147 3.65 -11.46 1.71
CA PHE A 147 4.16 -12.67 1.02
C PHE A 147 5.10 -12.36 -0.16
N ASN A 148 6.04 -11.43 0.05
CA ASN A 148 7.16 -11.18 -0.86
C ASN A 148 8.48 -11.70 -0.26
N LYS A 149 9.62 -11.26 -0.79
CA LYS A 149 10.97 -11.70 -0.40
C LYS A 149 11.83 -10.52 0.06
N LEU A 150 11.20 -9.44 0.55
CA LEU A 150 11.92 -8.25 1.00
C LEU A 150 12.85 -8.63 2.15
N SER A 151 14.12 -8.27 2.04
CA SER A 151 15.14 -8.51 3.09
C SER A 151 15.42 -7.27 3.94
N GLU A 152 15.08 -6.09 3.43
CA GLU A 152 15.30 -4.81 4.08
C GLU A 152 14.27 -3.76 3.66
N VAL A 153 14.17 -2.71 4.48
CA VAL A 153 13.54 -1.44 4.10
C VAL A 153 14.64 -0.39 4.02
N GLY A 154 14.91 0.08 2.80
CA GLY A 154 16.02 0.98 2.50
C GLY A 154 15.82 2.41 2.98
N GLU A 155 16.84 3.24 2.71
CA GLU A 155 16.84 4.67 2.99
C GLU A 155 15.63 5.36 2.34
N TYR A 156 14.91 6.18 3.12
CA TYR A 156 13.74 6.96 2.66
C TYR A 156 12.58 6.21 1.99
N ALA A 157 12.60 4.87 1.97
CA ALA A 157 11.63 4.04 1.27
C ALA A 157 10.17 4.48 1.47
N PHE A 158 9.79 4.74 2.73
CA PHE A 158 8.44 5.19 3.10
C PHE A 158 8.43 6.60 3.71
N ALA A 159 9.49 7.38 3.51
CA ALA A 159 9.58 8.73 4.02
C ALA A 159 8.61 9.67 3.28
N VAL A 160 8.04 10.62 4.01
CA VAL A 160 7.11 11.62 3.47
C VAL A 160 7.60 13.04 3.77
N ASN A 161 7.05 14.02 3.04
CA ASN A 161 7.24 15.42 3.39
C ASN A 161 6.29 15.78 4.55
N GLU A 162 6.73 16.57 5.53
CA GLU A 162 5.93 16.94 6.72
C GLU A 162 4.55 17.52 6.36
N SER A 163 4.47 18.29 5.26
CA SER A 163 3.23 18.91 4.79
C SER A 163 2.30 17.97 4.01
N ASN A 164 2.69 16.71 3.81
CA ASN A 164 2.00 15.77 2.92
C ASN A 164 2.03 14.34 3.51
N ASN A 165 1.52 14.22 4.73
CA ASN A 165 1.34 12.94 5.38
C ASN A 165 -0.04 12.36 5.03
N PRO A 166 -0.13 11.13 4.51
CA PRO A 166 -1.43 10.52 4.22
C PRO A 166 -2.15 10.23 5.54
N ALA A 167 -3.35 10.78 5.73
CA ALA A 167 -4.07 10.69 7.00
C ALA A 167 -4.35 9.25 7.48
N LEU A 168 -4.41 8.27 6.57
CA LEU A 168 -4.69 6.86 6.84
C LEU A 168 -3.76 5.97 6.00
N LEU A 169 -2.45 6.12 6.15
CA LEU A 169 -1.47 5.22 5.52
C LEU A 169 -1.44 3.87 6.25
N THR A 170 -1.60 2.79 5.49
CA THR A 170 -1.43 1.40 5.91
C THR A 170 -0.32 0.75 5.09
N LEU A 171 0.73 0.28 5.76
CA LEU A 171 1.85 -0.43 5.15
C LEU A 171 1.81 -1.91 5.57
N LEU A 172 1.48 -2.81 4.65
CA LEU A 172 1.41 -4.25 4.92
C LEU A 172 2.68 -4.94 4.40
N LEU A 173 3.62 -5.20 5.31
CA LEU A 173 4.94 -5.77 5.04
C LEU A 173 5.14 -7.16 5.68
N ALA A 174 4.10 -7.74 6.26
CA ALA A 174 4.18 -9.03 6.92
C ALA A 174 4.49 -10.19 5.96
N PHE A 175 4.99 -11.29 6.51
CA PHE A 175 5.41 -12.48 5.75
C PHE A 175 6.45 -12.17 4.67
N ASN A 176 7.45 -11.37 5.03
CA ASN A 176 8.66 -11.13 4.24
C ASN A 176 9.88 -11.69 5.00
N SER A 177 11.09 -11.34 4.58
CA SER A 177 12.36 -11.70 5.25
C SER A 177 13.09 -10.47 5.79
N ILE A 178 12.37 -9.40 6.13
CA ILE A 178 12.95 -8.12 6.51
C ILE A 178 13.75 -8.30 7.80
N SER A 179 15.05 -8.05 7.72
CA SER A 179 15.98 -8.18 8.83
C SER A 179 16.62 -6.85 9.23
N TYR A 180 16.49 -5.84 8.38
CA TYR A 180 17.03 -4.50 8.55
C TYR A 180 16.03 -3.45 8.05
N ILE A 181 15.96 -2.33 8.77
CA ILE A 181 15.20 -1.14 8.38
C ILE A 181 16.13 0.05 8.59
N HIS A 182 16.32 0.86 7.56
CA HIS A 182 17.16 2.06 7.63
C HIS A 182 16.53 3.10 8.57
N GLU A 183 17.36 3.89 9.28
CA GLU A 183 16.86 4.86 10.27
C GLU A 183 15.97 5.96 9.68
N THR A 184 16.18 6.30 8.41
CA THR A 184 15.39 7.29 7.67
C THR A 184 14.20 6.69 6.90
N ALA A 185 13.99 5.37 6.97
CA ALA A 185 12.97 4.68 6.17
C ALA A 185 11.55 5.23 6.38
N PHE A 186 11.26 5.72 7.58
CA PHE A 186 9.94 6.24 7.99
C PHE A 186 9.98 7.73 8.35
N ASP A 187 10.90 8.50 7.79
CA ASP A 187 11.04 9.92 8.09
C ASP A 187 9.72 10.68 7.85
N ASN A 188 9.36 11.49 8.85
CA ASN A 188 8.11 12.28 8.95
C ASN A 188 6.80 11.48 8.85
N LEU A 189 6.87 10.16 8.77
CA LEU A 189 5.70 9.30 8.62
C LEU A 189 4.84 9.30 9.89
N ILE A 190 3.53 9.28 9.69
CA ILE A 190 2.48 9.17 10.72
C ILE A 190 1.46 8.16 10.17
N PRO A 191 1.78 6.86 10.21
CA PRO A 191 0.93 5.83 9.64
C PRO A 191 -0.26 5.54 10.57
N ALA A 192 -1.36 5.07 9.97
CA ALA A 192 -2.42 4.40 10.72
C ALA A 192 -1.97 2.99 11.12
N GLU A 193 -1.28 2.28 10.22
CA GLU A 193 -0.76 0.94 10.50
C GLU A 193 0.55 0.67 9.74
N ILE A 194 1.50 0.04 10.41
CA ILE A 194 2.62 -0.68 9.77
C ILE A 194 2.59 -2.12 10.27
N ASP A 195 2.31 -3.06 9.38
CA ASP A 195 2.37 -4.48 9.67
C ASP A 195 3.71 -5.08 9.26
N LEU A 196 4.58 -5.33 10.24
CA LEU A 196 5.89 -5.98 10.09
C LEU A 196 5.86 -7.43 10.61
N ARG A 197 4.70 -8.02 10.87
CA ARG A 197 4.61 -9.38 11.44
C ARG A 197 5.32 -10.42 10.58
N PHE A 198 5.81 -11.49 11.20
CA PHE A 198 6.43 -12.61 10.50
C PHE A 198 7.55 -12.18 9.54
N ASN A 199 8.48 -11.38 10.07
CA ASN A 199 9.73 -10.99 9.40
C ASN A 199 10.93 -11.54 10.20
N SER A 200 12.14 -11.08 9.88
CA SER A 200 13.41 -11.54 10.47
C SER A 200 14.08 -10.49 11.37
N LEU A 201 13.31 -9.52 11.90
CA LEU A 201 13.86 -8.48 12.78
C LEU A 201 14.29 -9.07 14.12
N ARG A 202 15.58 -8.91 14.45
CA ARG A 202 16.15 -9.38 15.73
C ARG A 202 16.11 -8.36 16.85
N LYS A 203 15.95 -7.08 16.51
CA LYS A 203 15.80 -5.96 17.45
C LYS A 203 14.80 -4.93 16.93
N LEU A 204 14.21 -4.17 17.84
CA LEU A 204 13.41 -3.00 17.51
C LEU A 204 14.33 -1.78 17.62
N ASP A 205 14.94 -1.39 16.50
CA ASP A 205 15.98 -0.34 16.49
C ASP A 205 15.44 1.00 16.99
N ALA A 206 16.11 1.58 17.99
CA ALA A 206 15.68 2.83 18.62
C ALA A 206 15.69 4.01 17.64
N ASN A 207 16.62 4.02 16.67
CA ASN A 207 16.73 5.11 15.70
C ASN A 207 15.58 5.11 14.70
N VAL A 208 15.03 3.92 14.40
CA VAL A 208 13.89 3.75 13.50
C VAL A 208 12.57 4.04 14.25
N PHE A 209 12.31 3.30 15.34
CA PHE A 209 10.96 3.20 15.89
C PHE A 209 10.64 4.27 16.94
N ARG A 210 11.62 4.75 17.71
CA ARG A 210 11.38 5.79 18.71
C ARG A 210 10.84 7.09 18.11
N PRO A 211 11.46 7.70 17.07
CA PRO A 211 10.91 8.92 16.48
C PRO A 211 9.55 8.69 15.82
N LEU A 212 9.34 7.54 15.16
CA LEU A 212 8.05 7.15 14.58
C LEU A 212 6.94 7.08 15.64
N PHE A 213 7.16 6.36 16.74
CA PHE A 213 6.18 6.21 17.82
C PHE A 213 5.83 7.55 18.47
N LEU A 214 6.82 8.40 18.70
CA LEU A 214 6.59 9.73 19.27
C LEU A 214 5.71 10.60 18.35
N ARG A 215 5.95 10.58 17.03
CA ARG A 215 5.11 11.27 16.05
C ARG A 215 3.66 10.77 16.07
N MET A 216 3.47 9.45 16.05
CA MET A 216 2.13 8.83 16.07
C MET A 216 1.34 9.21 17.33
N LEU A 217 1.99 9.17 18.49
CA LEU A 217 1.39 9.56 19.76
C LEU A 217 1.07 11.07 19.82
N GLN A 218 2.00 11.91 19.36
CA GLN A 218 1.80 13.35 19.31
C GLN A 218 0.62 13.72 18.41
N TYR A 219 0.53 13.10 17.22
CA TYR A 219 -0.57 13.31 16.30
C TYR A 219 -1.91 12.93 16.95
N ALA A 220 -2.00 11.76 17.58
CA ALA A 220 -3.19 11.30 18.28
C ALA A 220 -3.68 12.28 19.35
N VAL A 221 -2.75 12.84 20.13
CA VAL A 221 -3.06 13.87 21.14
C VAL A 221 -3.62 15.14 20.49
N GLN A 222 -3.02 15.59 19.38
CA GLN A 222 -3.43 16.81 18.68
C GLN A 222 -4.81 16.67 18.03
N THR A 223 -5.09 15.52 17.42
CA THR A 223 -6.34 15.26 16.69
C THR A 223 -7.44 14.66 17.56
N LYS A 224 -7.14 14.31 18.82
CA LYS A 224 -8.03 13.57 19.72
C LYS A 224 -8.47 12.22 19.13
N SER A 225 -7.59 11.57 18.37
CA SER A 225 -7.80 10.23 17.81
C SER A 225 -7.01 9.17 18.59
N LEU A 226 -7.23 7.90 18.25
CA LEU A 226 -6.27 6.86 18.62
C LEU A 226 -4.99 7.02 17.79
N PRO A 227 -3.81 6.67 18.33
CA PRO A 227 -2.59 6.60 17.54
C PRO A 227 -2.67 5.41 16.58
N GLY A 228 -1.91 5.48 15.49
CA GLY A 228 -1.68 4.31 14.65
C GLY A 228 -0.95 3.20 15.40
N VAL A 229 -0.76 2.06 14.74
CA VAL A 229 -0.12 0.88 15.33
C VAL A 229 1.00 0.33 14.45
N VAL A 230 2.00 -0.27 15.10
CA VAL A 230 3.05 -1.04 14.45
C VAL A 230 2.94 -2.47 14.98
N LEU A 231 2.62 -3.40 14.08
CA LEU A 231 2.46 -4.81 14.38
C LEU A 231 3.77 -5.54 14.07
N THR A 232 4.27 -6.33 15.01
CA THR A 232 5.62 -6.90 14.95
C THR A 232 5.69 -8.36 15.40
N ALA A 233 4.57 -8.97 15.79
CA ALA A 233 4.52 -10.35 16.21
C ALA A 233 5.15 -11.31 15.17
N GLY A 234 5.78 -12.39 15.65
CA GLY A 234 6.41 -13.39 14.77
C GLY A 234 7.82 -13.02 14.30
N ASN A 235 8.37 -11.87 14.70
CA ASN A 235 9.79 -11.55 14.53
C ASN A 235 10.65 -12.16 15.67
N PRO A 236 11.89 -12.58 15.38
CA PRO A 236 12.79 -13.19 16.37
C PRO A 236 13.50 -12.17 17.28
N PHE A 237 12.75 -11.27 17.92
CA PHE A 237 13.33 -10.24 18.79
C PHE A 237 14.06 -10.86 19.98
N THR A 238 15.35 -10.56 20.15
CA THR A 238 16.16 -11.19 21.20
C THR A 238 15.78 -10.73 22.59
N CYS A 239 15.36 -9.47 22.73
CA CYS A 239 15.12 -8.81 24.01
C CYS A 239 16.30 -8.91 24.98
N ARG A 240 17.52 -8.93 24.42
CA ARG A 240 18.79 -8.92 25.16
C ARG A 240 19.64 -7.75 24.66
N GLY A 241 20.41 -7.15 25.57
CA GLY A 241 21.24 -5.98 25.30
C GLY A 241 20.62 -4.73 25.89
N CYS A 242 21.29 -4.14 26.89
CA CYS A 242 20.78 -2.92 27.52
C CYS A 242 20.60 -1.78 26.50
N ASN A 243 21.60 -1.53 25.65
CA ASN A 243 21.54 -0.46 24.66
C ASN A 243 20.39 -0.61 23.66
N ASP A 244 20.05 -1.84 23.26
CA ASP A 244 19.01 -2.11 22.26
C ASP A 244 17.59 -1.93 22.83
N TYR A 245 17.37 -2.25 24.11
CA TYR A 245 16.02 -2.35 24.68
C TYR A 245 15.72 -1.39 25.84
N LEU A 246 16.70 -0.66 26.36
CA LEU A 246 16.51 0.26 27.49
C LEU A 246 15.43 1.32 27.20
N TRP A 247 15.41 1.85 25.98
CA TRP A 247 14.41 2.86 25.56
C TRP A 247 12.97 2.32 25.60
N LEU A 248 12.82 1.02 25.29
CA LEU A 248 11.55 0.32 25.30
C LEU A 248 11.11 0.02 26.74
N VAL A 249 12.01 -0.51 27.57
CA VAL A 249 11.73 -0.89 28.96
C VAL A 249 11.40 0.32 29.85
N ARG A 250 12.01 1.48 29.60
CA ARG A 250 11.75 2.69 30.40
C ARG A 250 10.36 3.29 30.20
N ASN A 251 9.70 3.05 29.07
CA ASN A 251 8.42 3.69 28.73
C ASN A 251 7.36 2.69 28.21
N LYS A 252 7.32 1.46 28.74
CA LYS A 252 6.42 0.40 28.25
C LYS A 252 4.96 0.82 28.14
N SER A 253 4.44 1.52 29.15
CA SER A 253 3.04 1.97 29.19
C SER A 253 2.73 2.94 28.05
N LEU A 254 3.70 3.78 27.68
CA LEU A 254 3.57 4.69 26.54
C LEU A 254 3.57 3.90 25.22
N TRP A 255 4.55 3.01 25.07
CA TRP A 255 4.75 2.24 23.84
C TRP A 255 3.64 1.22 23.56
N SER A 256 2.95 0.71 24.59
CA SER A 256 1.82 -0.21 24.40
C SER A 256 0.66 0.35 23.59
N ASN A 257 0.53 1.67 23.46
CA ASN A 257 -0.52 2.28 22.64
C ASN A 257 -0.23 2.18 21.13
N VAL A 258 1.04 2.02 20.74
CA VAL A 258 1.48 1.97 19.33
C VAL A 258 2.12 0.64 18.95
N LEU A 259 2.47 -0.19 19.93
CA LEU A 259 3.16 -1.46 19.74
C LEU A 259 2.40 -2.58 20.50
N PRO A 260 1.20 -2.98 20.02
CA PRO A 260 0.28 -3.78 20.81
C PRO A 260 0.65 -5.27 20.87
N ASP A 261 1.36 -5.80 19.88
CA ASP A 261 1.57 -7.24 19.69
C ASP A 261 3.03 -7.71 19.90
N PHE A 262 3.90 -6.80 20.32
CA PHE A 262 5.33 -7.09 20.49
C PHE A 262 5.59 -8.22 21.48
N LYS A 263 6.43 -9.16 21.05
CA LYS A 263 6.89 -10.30 21.83
C LYS A 263 8.35 -10.61 21.50
N CYS A 264 9.10 -10.96 22.52
CA CYS A 264 10.43 -11.53 22.38
C CYS A 264 10.36 -12.94 21.80
N ILE A 265 11.48 -13.46 21.32
CA ILE A 265 11.61 -14.81 20.78
C ILE A 265 11.25 -15.89 21.81
N ASP A 266 11.41 -15.61 23.11
CA ASP A 266 11.02 -16.49 24.20
C ASP A 266 9.56 -16.31 24.67
N GLY A 267 8.78 -15.50 23.95
CA GLY A 267 7.37 -15.21 24.23
C GLY A 267 7.13 -14.09 25.25
N THR A 268 8.18 -13.51 25.86
CA THR A 268 8.04 -12.39 26.80
C THR A 268 7.34 -11.21 26.12
N ARG A 269 6.24 -10.71 26.70
CA ARG A 269 5.52 -9.54 26.18
C ARG A 269 6.19 -8.24 26.63
N LEU A 270 5.92 -7.14 25.91
CA LEU A 270 6.42 -5.79 26.24
C LEU A 270 6.30 -5.45 27.74
N GLN A 271 5.11 -5.66 28.31
CA GLN A 271 4.83 -5.32 29.72
C GLN A 271 5.66 -6.13 30.72
N GLN A 272 6.11 -7.31 30.34
CA GLN A 272 6.87 -8.25 31.17
C GLN A 272 8.39 -8.05 31.08
N LEU A 273 8.89 -7.23 30.15
CA LEU A 273 10.32 -6.96 30.04
C LEU A 273 10.86 -6.25 31.28
N THR A 274 12.07 -6.57 31.74
CA THR A 274 12.71 -5.88 32.88
C THR A 274 14.14 -5.48 32.53
N LEU A 275 14.75 -4.59 33.33
CA LEU A 275 16.16 -4.24 33.17
C LEU A 275 17.06 -5.48 33.26
N GLU A 276 16.79 -6.34 34.24
CA GLU A 276 17.47 -7.63 34.40
C GLU A 276 17.30 -8.53 33.17
N LYS A 277 16.07 -8.66 32.63
CA LYS A 277 15.79 -9.49 31.46
C LYS A 277 16.61 -9.06 30.24
N ILE A 278 16.74 -7.75 30.02
CA ILE A 278 17.54 -7.21 28.91
C ILE A 278 19.05 -7.19 29.22
N GLY A 279 19.46 -7.61 30.43
CA GLY A 279 20.87 -7.63 30.86
C GLY A 279 21.43 -6.25 31.16
N CYS A 280 20.61 -5.34 31.69
CA CYS A 280 21.03 -4.02 32.15
C CYS A 280 21.19 -4.02 33.67
N TYR A 281 22.44 -3.99 34.12
CA TYR A 281 22.85 -3.97 35.53
C TYR A 281 23.57 -2.67 35.86
#